data_AF-A0A8T4PYJ3-F1
#
_entry.id   AF-A0A8T4PYJ3-F1
#
_cell.length_a   1.000
_cell.length_b   1.000
_cell.length_c   1.000
_cell.angle_alpha   90.00
_cell.angle_beta   90.00
_cell.angle_gamma   90.00
#
_symmetry.space_group_name_H-M   'P 1'
#
loop_
_entity.id
_entity.type
_entity.pdbx_description
1 polymer ?
#
loop_
_entity_poly.entity_id
_entity_poly.type
_entity_poly.pdbx_seq_one_letter_code
_entity_poly.pdbx_strand_id
1 'polypeptide(L)'
;MKKLFLFFLITLLLLSSVAAQSNLDLQLEVRLANLERMARPIEITMYAMTSYIGEINGDASNMQSLKSGFLDAKSALRAAKTHPELDAKIQAAGAIVGKFSEEYKSQFNANKGNALVALKKIGDAWKLAKPEFDSLANTYWQVRKGNVLKIFDGDIEGAQKLVEILKNHPNKDRLQAKLDEIKNKRNDLESALISRNDILILKVQSEIGLLAQEFGNLVAGKG
;
A
#
# COMPACT_ATOMS: atom_id res chain seq x y z
N MET A 1 -29.76 22.02 12.67
CA MET A 1 -28.38 21.60 12.35
C MET A 1 -28.06 20.13 12.68
N LYS A 2 -28.45 19.56 13.82
CA LYS A 2 -28.17 18.13 14.14
C LYS A 2 -28.97 17.08 13.33
N LYS A 3 -30.16 17.42 12.82
CA LYS A 3 -31.01 16.48 12.04
C LYS A 3 -30.64 16.38 10.54
N LEU A 4 -29.94 17.38 9.98
CA LEU A 4 -29.50 17.39 8.58
C LEU A 4 -28.21 16.57 8.38
N PHE A 5 -27.33 16.58 9.38
CA PHE A 5 -26.08 15.80 9.39
C PHE A 5 -26.34 14.29 9.53
N LEU A 6 -27.40 13.91 10.26
CA LEU A 6 -27.80 12.51 10.44
C LEU A 6 -28.43 11.92 9.16
N PHE A 7 -29.16 12.74 8.38
CA PHE A 7 -29.75 12.30 7.11
C PHE A 7 -28.70 12.19 5.98
N PHE A 8 -27.69 13.09 5.97
CA PHE A 8 -26.53 13.04 5.08
C PHE A 8 -25.62 11.84 5.35
N LEU A 9 -25.52 11.39 6.61
CA LEU A 9 -24.82 10.15 6.97
C LEU A 9 -25.63 8.90 6.57
N ILE A 10 -26.96 8.89 6.78
CA ILE A 10 -27.81 7.71 6.55
C ILE A 10 -28.08 7.42 5.06
N THR A 11 -28.15 8.44 4.20
CA THR A 11 -28.29 8.21 2.74
C THR A 11 -26.96 7.90 2.05
N LEU A 12 -25.83 8.37 2.59
CA LEU A 12 -24.49 7.97 2.15
C LEU A 12 -24.09 6.58 2.68
N LEU A 13 -24.70 6.09 3.77
CA LEU A 13 -24.43 4.78 4.37
C LEU A 13 -25.15 3.60 3.70
N LEU A 14 -26.25 3.83 2.98
CA LEU A 14 -27.10 2.74 2.46
C LEU A 14 -26.79 2.27 1.03
N LEU A 15 -26.00 3.04 0.25
CA LEU A 15 -25.56 2.64 -1.10
C LEU A 15 -24.05 2.35 -1.20
N SER A 16 -23.32 2.52 -0.10
CA SER A 16 -21.85 2.53 -0.10
C SER A 16 -21.21 1.40 0.68
N SER A 17 -21.94 0.57 1.42
CA SER A 17 -21.28 -0.44 2.29
C SER A 17 -20.54 -1.51 1.49
N VAL A 18 -21.10 -1.97 0.36
CA VAL A 18 -20.45 -2.98 -0.49
C VAL A 18 -19.35 -2.37 -1.36
N ALA A 19 -19.58 -1.19 -1.95
CA ALA A 19 -18.58 -0.48 -2.75
C ALA A 19 -17.41 0.00 -1.88
N ALA A 20 -17.68 0.61 -0.73
CA ALA A 20 -16.64 1.02 0.22
C ALA A 20 -15.89 -0.17 0.82
N GLN A 21 -16.58 -1.26 1.19
CA GLN A 21 -15.89 -2.47 1.65
C GLN A 21 -15.04 -3.10 0.54
N SER A 22 -15.55 -3.17 -0.70
CA SER A 22 -14.77 -3.67 -1.83
C SER A 22 -13.56 -2.78 -2.14
N ASN A 23 -13.68 -1.46 -1.97
CA ASN A 23 -12.57 -0.53 -2.11
C ASN A 23 -11.52 -0.75 -1.02
N LEU A 24 -11.93 -1.01 0.23
CA LEU A 24 -11.03 -1.35 1.33
C LEU A 24 -10.29 -2.67 1.07
N ASP A 25 -11.00 -3.71 0.62
CA ASP A 25 -10.37 -5.01 0.32
C ASP A 25 -9.35 -4.89 -0.81
N LEU A 26 -9.70 -4.15 -1.88
CA LEU A 26 -8.78 -3.88 -3.00
C LEU A 26 -7.55 -3.07 -2.56
N GLN A 27 -7.71 -2.09 -1.67
CA GLN A 27 -6.59 -1.35 -1.09
C GLN A 27 -5.72 -2.24 -0.20
N LEU A 28 -6.33 -3.13 0.58
CA LEU A 28 -5.62 -4.09 1.41
C LEU A 28 -4.72 -5.00 0.56
N GLU A 29 -5.23 -5.53 -0.56
CA GLU A 29 -4.44 -6.33 -1.50
C GLU A 29 -3.23 -5.57 -2.05
N VAL A 30 -3.40 -4.30 -2.42
CA VAL A 30 -2.28 -3.44 -2.88
C VAL A 30 -1.22 -3.30 -1.78
N ARG A 31 -1.65 -3.09 -0.53
CA ARG A 31 -0.73 -2.97 0.62
C ARG A 31 0.01 -4.27 0.88
N LEU A 32 -0.68 -5.42 0.84
CA LEU A 32 -0.08 -6.74 1.02
C LEU A 32 0.97 -7.03 -0.05
N ALA A 33 0.66 -6.75 -1.33
CA ALA A 33 1.62 -6.92 -2.42
C ALA A 33 2.87 -6.03 -2.26
N ASN A 34 2.70 -4.79 -1.79
CA ASN A 34 3.83 -3.90 -1.52
C ASN A 34 4.69 -4.39 -0.35
N LEU A 35 4.05 -4.88 0.71
CA LEU A 35 4.76 -5.41 1.89
C LEU A 35 5.56 -6.65 1.55
N GLU A 36 5.03 -7.56 0.73
CA GLU A 36 5.78 -8.71 0.25
C GLU A 36 7.05 -8.28 -0.49
N ARG A 37 6.91 -7.30 -1.41
CA ARG A 37 8.05 -6.71 -2.13
C ARG A 37 9.07 -6.07 -1.20
N MET A 38 8.63 -5.38 -0.14
CA MET A 38 9.50 -4.70 0.82
C MET A 38 10.16 -5.64 1.84
N ALA A 39 9.47 -6.72 2.23
CA ALA A 39 9.97 -7.68 3.21
C ALA A 39 11.10 -8.55 2.66
N ARG A 40 11.10 -8.83 1.35
CA ARG A 40 12.08 -9.74 0.73
C ARG A 40 13.53 -9.23 0.81
N PRO A 41 13.86 -7.96 0.51
CA PRO A 41 15.20 -7.42 0.75
C PRO A 41 15.65 -7.48 2.21
N ILE A 42 14.73 -7.28 3.16
CA ILE A 42 15.01 -7.38 4.60
C ILE A 42 15.40 -8.82 4.93
N GLU A 43 14.59 -9.79 4.49
CA GLU A 43 14.86 -11.21 4.68
C GLU A 43 16.26 -11.61 4.16
N ILE A 44 16.57 -11.27 2.91
CA ILE A 44 17.87 -11.57 2.29
C ILE A 44 19.02 -10.93 3.08
N THR A 45 18.82 -9.69 3.55
CA THR A 45 19.81 -8.99 4.37
C THR A 45 20.02 -9.70 5.72
N MET A 46 18.95 -10.16 6.37
CA MET A 46 19.04 -10.92 7.61
C MET A 46 19.80 -12.23 7.39
N TYR A 47 19.54 -12.97 6.30
CA TYR A 47 20.32 -14.16 5.96
C TYR A 47 21.81 -13.86 5.80
N ALA A 48 22.17 -12.83 5.03
CA ALA A 48 23.56 -12.47 4.79
C ALA A 48 24.27 -12.03 6.08
N MET A 49 23.61 -11.21 6.92
CA MET A 49 24.16 -10.74 8.19
C MET A 49 24.34 -11.87 9.20
N THR A 50 23.36 -12.78 9.33
CA THR A 50 23.47 -13.95 10.21
C THR A 50 24.62 -14.85 9.78
N SER A 51 24.77 -15.10 8.48
CA SER A 51 25.91 -15.88 7.96
C SER A 51 27.24 -15.21 8.29
N TYR A 52 27.34 -13.90 8.06
CA TYR A 52 28.56 -13.15 8.34
C TYR A 52 28.93 -13.17 9.83
N ILE A 53 27.96 -12.97 10.73
CA ILE A 53 28.21 -13.07 12.17
C ILE A 53 28.63 -14.49 12.55
N GLY A 54 27.99 -15.52 12.00
CA GLY A 54 28.42 -16.91 12.22
C GLY A 54 29.87 -17.17 11.81
N GLU A 55 30.34 -16.55 10.73
CA GLU A 55 31.73 -16.68 10.26
C GLU A 55 32.74 -15.99 11.18
N ILE A 56 32.40 -14.84 11.78
CA ILE A 56 33.36 -14.08 12.62
C ILE A 56 33.27 -14.39 14.12
N ASN A 57 32.10 -14.84 14.60
CA ASN A 57 31.82 -15.08 16.02
C ASN A 57 31.67 -16.57 16.34
N GLY A 58 31.43 -17.45 15.35
CA GLY A 58 31.13 -18.87 15.56
C GLY A 58 29.72 -19.14 16.11
N ASP A 59 29.07 -18.15 16.73
CA ASP A 59 27.69 -18.20 17.21
C ASP A 59 26.85 -17.06 16.61
N ALA A 60 25.71 -17.43 16.03
CA ALA A 60 24.70 -16.50 15.53
C ALA A 60 23.28 -16.95 15.93
N SER A 61 23.15 -17.75 16.99
CA SER A 61 21.91 -18.39 17.43
C SER A 61 20.79 -17.38 17.70
N ASN A 62 21.06 -16.29 18.43
CA ASN A 62 20.06 -15.25 18.68
C ASN A 62 19.60 -14.57 17.37
N MET A 63 20.53 -14.30 16.46
CA MET A 63 20.19 -13.76 15.13
C MET A 63 19.37 -14.74 14.30
N GLN A 64 19.64 -16.05 14.39
CA GLN A 64 18.85 -17.08 13.73
C GLN A 64 17.42 -17.11 14.28
N SER A 65 17.25 -17.02 15.60
CA SER A 65 15.94 -16.93 16.26
C SER A 65 15.16 -15.70 15.82
N LEU A 66 15.80 -14.52 15.80
CA LEU A 66 15.17 -13.27 15.34
C LEU A 66 14.79 -13.34 13.85
N LYS A 67 15.64 -13.94 13.01
CA LYS A 67 15.32 -14.21 11.61
C LYS A 67 14.11 -15.14 11.47
N SER A 68 14.04 -16.23 12.23
CA SER A 68 12.87 -17.12 12.23
C SER A 68 11.61 -16.37 12.63
N GLY A 69 11.66 -15.58 13.71
CA GLY A 69 10.54 -14.75 14.14
C GLY A 69 10.10 -13.74 13.06
N PHE A 70 11.03 -13.20 12.28
CA PHE A 70 10.68 -12.34 11.15
C PHE A 70 9.98 -13.12 10.03
N LEU A 71 10.39 -14.36 9.74
CA LEU A 71 9.71 -15.20 8.74
C LEU A 71 8.28 -15.57 9.17
N ASP A 72 8.08 -15.82 10.47
CA ASP A 72 6.75 -16.05 11.05
C ASP A 72 5.89 -14.78 10.96
N ALA A 73 6.46 -13.63 11.32
CA ALA A 73 5.78 -12.33 11.20
C ALA A 73 5.44 -11.99 9.75
N LYS A 74 6.35 -12.27 8.81
CA LYS A 74 6.11 -12.11 7.36
C LYS A 74 4.95 -12.97 6.89
N SER A 75 4.89 -14.23 7.32
CA SER A 75 3.79 -15.13 7.00
C SER A 75 2.47 -14.64 7.58
N ALA A 76 2.49 -14.11 8.81
CA ALA A 76 1.32 -13.51 9.44
C ALA A 76 0.80 -12.27 8.71
N LEU A 77 1.66 -11.45 8.07
CA LEU A 77 1.24 -10.28 7.28
C LEU A 77 0.28 -10.70 6.15
N ARG A 78 0.58 -11.80 5.45
CA ARG A 78 -0.25 -12.32 4.35
C ARG A 78 -1.64 -12.77 4.81
N ALA A 79 -1.79 -13.11 6.08
CA ALA A 79 -3.06 -13.56 6.65
C ALA A 79 -3.95 -12.40 7.13
N ALA A 80 -3.48 -11.16 7.09
CA ALA A 80 -4.25 -10.00 7.53
C ALA A 80 -5.50 -9.81 6.65
N LYS A 81 -6.66 -9.64 7.29
CA LYS A 81 -7.94 -9.44 6.59
C LYS A 81 -8.45 -8.01 6.67
N THR A 82 -7.82 -7.18 7.49
CA THR A 82 -8.22 -5.78 7.69
C THR A 82 -7.00 -4.87 7.77
N HIS A 83 -7.18 -3.58 7.48
CA HIS A 83 -6.11 -2.59 7.62
C HIS A 83 -5.56 -2.47 9.04
N PRO A 84 -6.39 -2.40 10.12
CA PRO A 84 -5.85 -2.34 11.48
C PRO A 84 -5.07 -3.59 11.88
N GLU A 85 -5.54 -4.77 11.48
CA GLU A 85 -4.79 -6.02 11.69
C GLU A 85 -3.45 -5.99 10.96
N LEU A 86 -3.45 -5.53 9.72
CA LEU A 86 -2.22 -5.38 8.93
C LEU A 86 -1.24 -4.41 9.61
N ASP A 87 -1.71 -3.27 10.11
CA ASP A 87 -0.88 -2.27 10.80
C ASP A 87 -0.22 -2.85 12.07
N ALA A 88 -0.98 -3.58 12.88
CA ALA A 88 -0.46 -4.24 14.08
C ALA A 88 0.64 -5.27 13.72
N LYS A 89 0.45 -6.04 12.65
CA LYS A 89 1.44 -7.02 12.18
C LYS A 89 2.69 -6.36 11.60
N ILE A 90 2.55 -5.23 10.90
CA ILE A 90 3.70 -4.43 10.42
C ILE A 90 4.54 -3.96 11.61
N GLN A 91 3.89 -3.45 12.66
CA GLN A 91 4.60 -3.02 13.87
C GLN A 91 5.35 -4.17 14.54
N ALA A 92 4.72 -5.35 14.65
CA ALA A 92 5.36 -6.54 15.20
C ALA A 92 6.60 -6.97 14.37
N ALA A 93 6.47 -7.01 13.03
CA ALA A 93 7.59 -7.31 12.14
C ALA A 93 8.71 -6.27 12.26
N GLY A 94 8.36 -4.98 12.33
CA GLY A 94 9.30 -3.88 12.51
C GLY A 94 10.08 -3.97 13.83
N ALA A 95 9.42 -4.35 14.93
CA ALA A 95 10.08 -4.57 16.21
C ALA A 95 11.12 -5.70 16.14
N ILE A 96 10.84 -6.78 15.41
CA ILE A 96 11.79 -7.89 15.21
C ILE A 96 12.99 -7.42 14.38
N VAL A 97 12.76 -6.65 13.31
CA VAL A 97 13.84 -6.06 12.51
C VAL A 97 14.72 -5.13 13.34
N GLY A 98 14.11 -4.32 14.22
CA GLY A 98 14.83 -3.47 15.18
C GLY A 98 15.76 -4.29 16.08
N LYS A 99 15.21 -5.31 16.76
CA LYS A 99 15.99 -6.22 17.62
C LYS A 99 17.11 -6.93 16.85
N PHE A 100 16.85 -7.37 15.63
CA PHE A 100 17.86 -7.99 14.77
C PHE A 100 18.99 -7.01 14.44
N SER A 101 18.65 -5.75 14.13
CA SER A 101 19.67 -4.73 13.85
C SER A 101 20.52 -4.40 15.07
N GLU A 102 19.92 -4.37 16.27
CA GLU A 102 20.64 -4.15 17.53
C GLU A 102 21.59 -5.31 17.84
N GLU A 103 21.11 -6.54 17.71
CA GLU A 103 21.91 -7.76 17.87
C GLU A 103 23.08 -7.77 16.87
N TYR A 104 22.81 -7.53 15.58
CA TYR A 104 23.85 -7.48 14.56
C TYR A 104 24.92 -6.45 14.90
N LYS A 105 24.52 -5.22 15.29
CA LYS A 105 25.48 -4.17 15.66
C LYS A 105 26.31 -4.56 16.87
N SER A 106 25.69 -5.16 17.89
CA SER A 106 26.37 -5.65 19.08
C SER A 106 27.44 -6.68 18.72
N GLN A 107 27.04 -7.74 18.00
CA GLN A 107 27.93 -8.83 17.58
C GLN A 107 29.04 -8.36 16.64
N PHE A 108 28.71 -7.46 15.71
CA PHE A 108 29.65 -6.86 14.78
C PHE A 108 30.73 -6.07 15.52
N ASN A 109 30.35 -5.21 16.47
CA ASN A 109 31.30 -4.39 17.22
C ASN A 109 32.16 -5.22 18.18
N ALA A 110 31.55 -6.16 18.90
CA ALA A 110 32.26 -7.04 19.83
C ALA A 110 33.37 -7.85 19.16
N ASN A 111 33.12 -8.28 17.92
CA ASN A 111 34.04 -9.13 17.15
C ASN A 111 34.87 -8.35 16.11
N LYS A 112 34.94 -7.01 16.23
CA LYS A 112 35.70 -6.13 15.32
C LYS A 112 35.39 -6.40 13.84
N GLY A 113 34.10 -6.52 13.52
CA GLY A 113 33.61 -6.82 12.19
C GLY A 113 34.15 -5.86 11.12
N ASN A 114 34.34 -6.38 9.92
CA ASN A 114 34.79 -5.63 8.76
C ASN A 114 33.57 -5.20 7.91
N ALA A 115 33.30 -3.89 7.89
CA ALA A 115 32.13 -3.34 7.23
C ALA A 115 32.12 -3.60 5.72
N LEU A 116 33.28 -3.57 5.06
CA LEU A 116 33.38 -3.82 3.62
C LEU A 116 33.04 -5.27 3.28
N VAL A 117 33.49 -6.23 4.11
CA VAL A 117 33.17 -7.65 3.92
C VAL A 117 31.67 -7.89 4.14
N ALA A 118 31.08 -7.31 5.18
CA ALA A 118 29.65 -7.42 5.45
C ALA A 118 28.81 -6.83 4.31
N LEU A 119 29.13 -5.61 3.85
CA LEU A 119 28.44 -4.97 2.72
C LEU A 119 28.60 -5.76 1.43
N LYS A 120 29.77 -6.33 1.16
CA LYS A 120 29.98 -7.21 0.00
C LYS A 120 29.08 -8.43 0.05
N LYS A 121 28.96 -9.10 1.21
CA LYS A 121 28.06 -10.27 1.37
C LYS A 121 26.59 -9.91 1.13
N ILE A 122 26.14 -8.77 1.66
CA ILE A 122 24.77 -8.28 1.42
C ILE A 122 24.57 -7.98 -0.07
N GLY A 123 25.52 -7.27 -0.70
CA GLY A 123 25.47 -6.94 -2.12
C GLY A 123 25.46 -8.17 -3.04
N ASP A 124 26.28 -9.17 -2.74
CA ASP A 124 26.32 -10.43 -3.48
C ASP A 124 25.00 -11.19 -3.33
N ALA A 125 24.43 -11.25 -2.11
CA ALA A 125 23.12 -11.86 -1.88
C ALA A 125 21.99 -11.12 -2.63
N TRP A 126 22.00 -9.79 -2.63
CA TRP A 126 21.02 -8.98 -3.38
C TRP A 126 21.13 -9.16 -4.89
N LYS A 127 22.36 -9.27 -5.42
CA LYS A 127 22.58 -9.56 -6.85
C LYS A 127 21.97 -10.90 -7.26
N LEU A 128 22.15 -11.94 -6.45
CA LEU A 128 21.56 -13.25 -6.69
C LEU A 128 20.03 -13.21 -6.61
N ALA A 129 19.47 -12.43 -5.69
CA ALA A 129 18.02 -12.27 -5.51
C ALA A 129 17.37 -11.28 -6.50
N LYS A 130 18.13 -10.61 -7.37
CA LYS A 130 17.61 -9.56 -8.26
C LYS A 130 16.42 -10.02 -9.13
N PRO A 131 16.44 -11.21 -9.78
CA PRO A 131 15.30 -11.66 -10.57
C PRO A 131 14.01 -11.80 -9.75
N GLU A 132 14.13 -12.20 -8.49
CA GLU A 132 13.00 -12.30 -7.56
C GLU A 132 12.49 -10.91 -7.16
N PHE A 133 13.39 -9.95 -6.88
CA PHE A 133 13.00 -8.57 -6.60
C PHE A 133 12.25 -7.93 -7.79
N ASP A 134 12.75 -8.15 -9.01
CA ASP A 134 12.11 -7.64 -10.23
C ASP A 134 10.72 -8.27 -10.42
N SER A 135 10.59 -9.58 -10.15
CA SER A 135 9.30 -10.30 -10.20
C SER A 135 8.30 -9.75 -9.18
N LEU A 136 8.70 -9.58 -7.92
CA LEU A 136 7.84 -9.01 -6.87
C LEU A 136 7.45 -7.57 -7.19
N ALA A 137 8.36 -6.78 -7.74
CA ALA A 137 8.04 -5.42 -8.20
C ALA A 137 6.99 -5.42 -9.32
N ASN A 138 7.12 -6.32 -10.30
CA ASN A 138 6.14 -6.47 -11.37
C ASN A 138 4.77 -6.88 -10.82
N THR A 139 4.72 -7.89 -9.95
CA THR A 139 3.47 -8.34 -9.30
C THR A 139 2.80 -7.20 -8.55
N TYR A 140 3.56 -6.46 -7.73
CA TYR A 140 3.03 -5.28 -7.03
C TYR A 140 2.41 -4.27 -7.99
N TRP A 141 3.10 -3.90 -9.07
CA TRP A 141 2.59 -2.92 -10.02
C TRP A 141 1.35 -3.40 -10.78
N GLN A 142 1.25 -4.70 -11.09
CA GLN A 142 0.04 -5.25 -11.70
C GLN A 142 -1.15 -5.20 -10.74
N VAL A 143 -0.96 -5.64 -9.49
CA VAL A 143 -2.00 -5.57 -8.44
C VAL A 143 -2.42 -4.12 -8.20
N ARG A 144 -1.47 -3.20 -8.02
CA ARG A 144 -1.74 -1.77 -7.84
C ARG A 144 -2.53 -1.18 -9.00
N LYS A 145 -2.10 -1.43 -10.24
CA LYS A 145 -2.81 -0.90 -11.42
C LYS A 145 -4.24 -1.43 -11.48
N GLY A 146 -4.42 -2.75 -11.42
CA GLY A 146 -5.73 -3.38 -11.52
C GLY A 146 -6.70 -2.89 -10.44
N ASN A 147 -6.25 -2.88 -9.19
CA ASN A 147 -7.10 -2.53 -8.06
C ASN A 147 -7.40 -1.04 -7.98
N VAL A 148 -6.43 -0.16 -8.26
CA VAL A 148 -6.67 1.31 -8.27
C VAL A 148 -7.64 1.70 -9.39
N LEU A 149 -7.52 1.12 -10.58
CA LEU A 149 -8.48 1.39 -11.67
C LEU A 149 -9.87 0.84 -11.36
N LYS A 150 -9.96 -0.35 -10.74
CA LYS A 150 -11.24 -0.92 -10.32
C LYS A 150 -11.95 -0.08 -9.25
N ILE A 151 -11.20 0.45 -8.29
CA ILE A 151 -11.73 1.41 -7.30
C ILE A 151 -12.26 2.66 -8.01
N PHE A 152 -11.46 3.25 -8.89
CA PHE A 152 -11.86 4.43 -9.65
C PHE A 152 -13.14 4.18 -10.47
N ASP A 153 -13.20 3.06 -11.20
CA ASP A 153 -14.37 2.70 -12.02
C ASP A 153 -15.63 2.50 -11.16
N GLY A 154 -15.48 1.88 -9.98
CA GLY A 154 -16.56 1.73 -9.00
C GLY A 154 -17.04 3.06 -8.43
N ASP A 155 -16.13 3.98 -8.13
CA ASP A 155 -16.46 5.32 -7.65
C ASP A 155 -17.22 6.13 -8.72
N ILE A 156 -16.82 6.02 -9.99
CA ILE A 156 -17.54 6.63 -11.13
C ILE A 156 -18.95 6.05 -11.27
N GLU A 157 -19.10 4.73 -11.19
CA GLU A 157 -20.42 4.07 -11.26
C GLU A 157 -21.33 4.52 -10.11
N GLY A 158 -20.78 4.60 -8.89
CA GLY A 158 -21.49 5.12 -7.72
C GLY A 158 -21.92 6.58 -7.90
N ALA A 159 -21.04 7.42 -8.40
CA ALA A 159 -21.33 8.83 -8.68
C ALA A 159 -22.39 8.99 -9.79
N GLN A 160 -22.35 8.17 -10.83
CA GLN A 160 -23.36 8.18 -11.91
C GLN A 160 -24.75 7.85 -11.36
N LYS A 161 -24.87 6.80 -10.53
CA LYS A 161 -26.13 6.46 -9.84
C LYS A 161 -26.64 7.62 -8.98
N LEU A 162 -25.75 8.33 -8.32
CA LEU A 162 -26.13 9.51 -7.53
C LEU A 162 -26.70 10.64 -8.41
N VAL A 163 -26.07 10.93 -9.55
CA VAL A 163 -26.59 11.92 -10.51
C VAL A 163 -27.99 11.53 -11.01
N GLU A 164 -28.22 10.25 -11.28
CA GLU A 164 -29.53 9.72 -11.69
C GLU A 164 -30.60 9.87 -10.60
N ILE A 165 -30.26 9.59 -9.34
CA ILE A 165 -31.15 9.82 -8.19
C ILE A 165 -31.47 11.32 -8.06
N LEU A 166 -30.49 12.18 -8.31
CA LEU A 166 -30.61 13.64 -8.25
C LEU A 166 -31.17 14.26 -9.55
N LYS A 167 -31.98 13.52 -10.32
CA LYS A 167 -32.50 13.98 -11.63
C LYS A 167 -33.25 15.33 -11.62
N ASN A 168 -33.83 15.73 -10.49
CA ASN A 168 -34.55 17.00 -10.33
C ASN A 168 -33.73 18.05 -9.57
N HIS A 169 -32.45 17.77 -9.30
CA HIS A 169 -31.58 18.69 -8.59
C HIS A 169 -31.23 19.90 -9.47
N PRO A 170 -31.23 21.14 -8.95
CA PRO A 170 -30.95 22.34 -9.74
C PRO A 170 -29.60 22.31 -10.47
N ASN A 171 -28.62 21.60 -9.92
CA ASN A 171 -27.28 21.46 -10.48
C ASN A 171 -27.08 20.17 -11.31
N LYS A 172 -28.13 19.45 -11.72
CA LYS A 172 -28.00 18.15 -12.39
C LYS A 172 -27.03 18.17 -13.58
N ASP A 173 -27.16 19.14 -14.48
CA ASP A 173 -26.30 19.21 -15.66
C ASP A 173 -24.84 19.54 -15.29
N ARG A 174 -24.64 20.40 -14.29
CA ARG A 174 -23.30 20.68 -13.73
C ARG A 174 -22.69 19.44 -13.08
N LEU A 175 -23.50 18.63 -12.38
CA LEU A 175 -23.08 17.38 -11.77
C LEU A 175 -22.64 16.37 -12.83
N GLN A 176 -23.42 16.19 -13.90
CA GLN A 176 -23.04 15.30 -15.00
C GLN A 176 -21.77 15.78 -15.70
N ALA A 177 -21.67 17.06 -16.02
CA ALA A 177 -20.47 17.61 -16.65
C ALA A 177 -19.21 17.39 -15.78
N LYS A 178 -19.32 17.63 -14.46
CA LYS A 178 -18.20 17.40 -13.55
C LYS A 178 -17.85 15.92 -13.42
N LEU A 179 -18.83 15.04 -13.42
CA LEU A 179 -18.60 13.59 -13.43
C LEU A 179 -17.89 13.14 -14.71
N ASP A 180 -18.24 13.70 -15.87
CA ASP A 180 -17.58 13.42 -17.14
C ASP A 180 -16.12 13.89 -17.12
N GLU A 181 -15.82 15.05 -16.53
CA GLU A 181 -14.44 15.52 -16.30
C GLU A 181 -13.64 14.52 -15.46
N ILE A 182 -14.21 14.01 -14.36
CA ILE A 182 -13.55 13.00 -13.52
C ILE A 182 -13.34 11.72 -14.34
N LYS A 183 -14.37 11.22 -15.03
CA LYS A 183 -14.30 10.02 -15.85
C LYS A 183 -13.20 10.09 -16.92
N ASN A 184 -13.00 11.25 -17.52
CA ASN A 184 -11.94 11.47 -18.51
C ASN A 184 -10.52 11.35 -17.92
N LYS A 185 -10.35 11.47 -16.60
CA LYS A 185 -9.05 11.24 -15.91
C LYS A 185 -8.66 9.77 -15.79
N ARG A 186 -9.52 8.83 -16.16
CA ARG A 186 -9.21 7.39 -16.11
C ARG A 186 -7.94 7.03 -16.91
N ASN A 187 -7.82 7.57 -18.13
CA ASN A 187 -6.67 7.27 -19.01
C ASN A 187 -5.37 7.90 -18.49
N ASP A 188 -5.45 9.09 -17.89
CA ASP A 188 -4.32 9.75 -17.23
C ASP A 188 -3.84 8.90 -16.05
N LEU A 189 -4.77 8.38 -15.24
CA LEU A 189 -4.48 7.54 -14.09
C LEU A 189 -3.85 6.21 -14.51
N GLU A 190 -4.42 5.55 -15.52
CA GLU A 190 -3.87 4.31 -16.07
C GLU A 190 -2.46 4.51 -16.63
N SER A 191 -2.24 5.59 -17.38
CA SER A 191 -0.92 5.94 -17.93
C SER A 191 0.11 6.20 -16.82
N ALA A 192 -0.29 6.93 -15.77
CA ALA A 192 0.56 7.17 -14.61
C ALA A 192 0.93 5.86 -13.89
N LEU A 193 -0.03 4.94 -13.70
CA LEU A 193 0.20 3.63 -13.09
C LEU A 193 1.14 2.75 -13.93
N ILE A 194 0.98 2.75 -15.26
CA ILE A 194 1.87 2.03 -16.18
C ILE A 194 3.30 2.59 -16.12
N SER A 195 3.45 3.90 -15.96
CA SER A 195 4.77 4.55 -15.85
C SER A 195 5.52 4.21 -14.56
N ARG A 196 4.84 3.64 -13.55
CA ARG A 196 5.40 3.29 -12.23
C ARG A 196 6.02 4.49 -11.50
N ASN A 197 5.56 5.70 -11.82
CA ASN A 197 6.08 6.94 -11.27
C ASN A 197 5.11 7.45 -10.19
N ASP A 198 5.48 7.30 -8.92
CA ASP A 198 4.66 7.71 -7.80
C ASP A 198 4.33 9.21 -7.80
N ILE A 199 5.23 10.08 -8.31
CA ILE A 199 4.97 11.53 -8.42
C ILE A 199 3.86 11.80 -9.42
N LEU A 200 3.90 11.16 -10.60
CA LEU A 200 2.85 11.29 -11.61
C LEU A 200 1.51 10.72 -11.11
N ILE A 201 1.54 9.57 -10.44
CA ILE A 201 0.34 8.95 -9.86
C ILE A 201 -0.30 9.91 -8.84
N LEU A 202 0.48 10.45 -7.91
CA LEU A 202 0.00 11.40 -6.90
C LEU A 202 -0.56 12.67 -7.53
N LYS A 203 0.10 13.20 -8.57
CA LYS A 203 -0.39 14.37 -9.31
C LYS A 203 -1.79 14.11 -9.89
N VAL A 204 -1.96 13.03 -10.65
CA VAL A 204 -3.25 12.69 -11.28
C VAL A 204 -4.33 12.42 -10.21
N GLN A 205 -3.98 11.71 -9.15
CA GLN A 205 -4.90 11.47 -8.03
C GLN A 205 -5.33 12.77 -7.32
N SER A 206 -4.43 13.74 -7.18
CA SER A 206 -4.76 15.06 -6.64
C SER A 206 -5.72 15.83 -7.56
N GLU A 207 -5.51 15.79 -8.87
CA GLU A 207 -6.42 16.41 -9.85
C GLU A 207 -7.81 15.78 -9.78
N ILE A 208 -7.90 14.44 -9.72
CA ILE A 208 -9.16 13.71 -9.51
C ILE A 208 -9.81 14.13 -8.19
N GLY A 209 -9.04 14.24 -7.11
CA GLY A 209 -9.53 14.63 -5.79
C GLY A 209 -10.16 16.02 -5.76
N LEU A 210 -9.55 17.00 -6.45
CA LEU A 210 -10.11 18.34 -6.58
C LEU A 210 -11.44 18.34 -7.35
N LEU A 211 -11.51 17.61 -8.46
CA LEU A 211 -12.74 17.48 -9.24
C LEU A 211 -13.85 16.76 -8.44
N ALA A 212 -13.50 15.72 -7.69
CA ALA A 212 -14.43 15.01 -6.81
C ALA A 212 -14.96 15.90 -5.68
N GLN A 213 -14.11 16.79 -5.13
CA GLN A 213 -14.53 17.78 -4.14
C GLN A 213 -15.51 18.79 -4.75
N GLU A 214 -15.26 19.28 -5.96
CA GLU A 214 -16.20 20.15 -6.68
C GLU A 214 -17.53 19.45 -6.94
N PHE A 215 -17.50 18.19 -7.38
CA PHE A 215 -18.70 17.36 -7.54
C PHE A 215 -19.49 17.26 -6.23
N GLY A 216 -18.81 16.96 -5.11
CA GLY A 216 -19.44 16.90 -3.79
C GLY A 216 -20.06 18.24 -3.34
N ASN A 217 -19.42 19.37 -3.66
CA ASN A 217 -19.97 20.69 -3.39
C ASN A 217 -21.26 20.96 -4.18
N LEU A 218 -21.28 20.59 -5.47
CA LEU A 218 -22.48 20.68 -6.31
C LEU A 218 -23.63 19.82 -5.78
N VAL A 219 -23.34 18.61 -5.29
CA VAL A 219 -24.32 17.72 -4.64
C VAL A 219 -24.90 18.37 -3.38
N ALA A 220 -24.05 19.06 -2.61
CA ALA A 220 -24.46 19.75 -1.39
C ALA A 220 -25.19 21.09 -1.64
N GLY A 221 -25.42 21.47 -2.90
CA GLY A 221 -25.99 22.77 -3.25
C GLY A 221 -25.08 23.96 -2.95
N LYS A 222 -23.77 23.71 -2.78
CA LYS A 222 -22.75 24.73 -2.55
C LYS A 222 -22.03 24.98 -3.88
N GLY A 223 -22.35 26.07 -4.57
CA GLY A 223 -21.63 26.49 -5.77
C GLY A 223 -22.47 27.32 -6.71
#